data_AF-A0A2T2U632-F1
#
_entry.id   AF-A0A2T2U632-F1
#
_cell.length_a   1.000
_cell.length_b   1.000
_cell.length_c   1.000
_cell.angle_alpha   90.00
_cell.angle_beta   90.00
_cell.angle_gamma   90.00
#
_symmetry.space_group_name_H-M   'P 1'
#
loop_
_entity.id
_entity.type
_entity.pdbx_description
1 polymer ?
#
loop_
_entity_poly.entity_id
_entity_poly.type
_entity_poly.pdbx_seq_one_letter_code
_entity_poly.pdbx_strand_id
1 'polypeptide(L)' 'MIVTIDGPAGSGKSTTARRVAAQLDYVYLDTGAMYRAV' A
#
# COMPACT_ATOMS: atom_id res chain seq x y z
N MET A 1 12.13 -6.02 -7.12
CA MET A 1 12.01 -4.56 -6.96
C MET A 1 11.04 -4.31 -5.81
N ILE A 2 11.31 -3.34 -4.93
CA ILE A 2 10.46 -2.99 -3.78
C ILE A 2 10.06 -1.52 -3.93
N VAL A 3 8.77 -1.21 -3.73
CA VAL A 3 8.22 0.15 -3.84
C VAL A 3 7.53 0.51 -2.54
N THR A 4 7.94 1.62 -1.93
CA THR A 4 7.32 2.17 -0.73
C THR A 4 6.41 3.35 -1.10
N ILE A 5 5.25 3.48 -0.44
CA ILE A 5 4.31 4.59 -0.65
C ILE A 5 4.01 5.24 0.70
N ASP A 6 4.60 6.41 0.92
CA ASP A 6 4.49 7.17 2.17
C ASP A 6 3.63 8.44 2.00
N GLY A 7 3.09 8.94 3.12
CA GLY A 7 2.24 10.14 3.14
C GLY A 7 1.21 10.13 4.28
N PRO A 8 0.51 11.24 4.52
CA PRO A 8 -0.40 11.41 5.67
C PRO A 8 -1.64 10.52 5.60
N ALA A 9 -2.31 10.28 6.73
CA ALA A 9 -3.57 9.53 6.76
C ALA A 9 -4.61 10.16 5.83
N GLY A 10 -5.39 9.34 5.12
CA GLY A 10 -6.39 9.81 4.16
C GLY A 10 -5.87 10.22 2.77
N SER A 11 -4.55 10.21 2.51
CA SER A 11 -4.00 10.59 1.19
C SER A 11 -4.19 9.55 0.06
N GLY A 12 -4.96 8.48 0.29
CA GLY A 12 -5.27 7.48 -0.73
C GLY A 12 -4.18 6.43 -1.00
N LYS A 13 -3.12 6.36 -0.19
CA LYS A 13 -1.97 5.45 -0.38
C LYS A 13 -2.35 4.00 -0.63
N SER A 14 -3.20 3.42 0.22
CA SER A 14 -3.64 2.03 0.08
C SER A 14 -4.37 1.78 -1.25
N THR A 15 -5.16 2.76 -1.71
CA THR A 15 -5.88 2.69 -2.99
C THR A 15 -4.92 2.77 -4.17
N THR A 16 -3.98 3.71 -4.15
CA THR A 16 -2.97 3.88 -5.21
C THR A 16 -2.03 2.68 -5.27
N ALA A 17 -1.51 2.24 -4.12
CA ALA A 17 -0.63 1.09 -4.00
C ALA A 17 -1.27 -0.18 -4.56
N ARG A 18 -2.55 -0.43 -4.25
CA ARG A 18 -3.29 -1.58 -4.78
C ARG A 18 -3.44 -1.54 -6.29
N ARG A 19 -3.74 -0.36 -6.86
CA ARG A 19 -3.88 -0.19 -8.32
C ARG A 19 -2.55 -0.37 -9.05
N VAL A 20 -1.47 0.22 -8.53
CA VAL A 20 -0.12 0.07 -9.10
C VAL A 20 0.34 -1.38 -9.03
N ALA A 21 0.12 -2.04 -7.89
CA ALA A 21 0.47 -3.45 -7.72
C ALA A 21 -0.26 -4.34 -8.74
N ALA A 22 -1.56 -4.11 -8.97
CA ALA A 22 -2.32 -4.85 -9.98
C ALA A 22 -1.85 -4.60 -11.42
N GLN A 23 -1.39 -3.40 -11.75
CA GLN A 23 -0.90 -3.05 -13.09
C GLN A 23 0.51 -3.60 -13.38
N LEU A 24 1.32 -3.75 -12.34
CA LEU A 24 2.72 -4.21 -12.46
C LEU A 24 2.90 -5.69 -12.11
N ASP A 25 1.82 -6.41 -11.81
CA ASP A 25 1.83 -7.79 -11.31
C ASP A 25 2.66 -7.96 -10.02
N TYR A 26 2.52 -7.00 -9.10
CA TYR A 26 3.21 -6.98 -7.81
C TYR A 26 2.27 -7.37 -6.67
N VAL A 27 2.86 -7.87 -5.59
CA VAL A 27 2.14 -8.12 -4.34
C VAL A 27 1.94 -6.81 -3.59
N TYR A 28 0.70 -6.56 -3.15
CA TYR A 28 0.36 -5.42 -2.28
C TYR A 28 0.41 -5.83 -0.81
N LEU A 29 1.16 -5.09 0.01
CA LEU A 29 1.27 -5.29 1.47
C LEU A 29 0.81 -4.03 2.21
N ASP A 30 -0.20 -4.16 3.08
CA ASP A 30 -0.72 -3.05 3.90
C ASP A 30 -0.13 -3.10 5.32
N THR A 31 1.00 -2.43 5.51
CA THR A 31 1.66 -2.35 6.82
C THR A 31 0.80 -1.66 7.87
N GLY A 32 -0.03 -0.68 7.47
CA GLY A 32 -0.93 0.03 8.38
C GLY A 32 -2.02 -0.87 8.95
N ALA A 33 -2.53 -1.82 8.16
CA ALA A 33 -3.47 -2.83 8.64
C ALA A 33 -2.80 -3.81 9.62
N MET A 34 -1.54 -4.19 9.38
CA MET A 34 -0.79 -5.06 10.30
C MET A 34 -0.64 -4.44 11.69
N TYR A 35 -0.27 -3.15 11.76
CA TYR A 35 -0.17 -2.44 13.05
C TYR A 35 -1.51 -2.22 13.76
N ARG A 36 -2.64 -2.22 13.03
CA ARG A 36 -3.99 -2.10 13.62
C ARG A 36 -4.62 -3.43 14.02
N ALA A 37 -4.05 -4.54 13.56
CA ALA A 37 -4.57 -5.89 13.82
C ALA A 37 -4.11 -6.50 15.15
N VAL A 38 -3.29 -5.76 15.92
CA VAL A 38 -2.85 -6.08 17.28
C VAL A 38 -3.62 -5.29 18.32
#